data_AF-A0A8T8SBP2-F1
#
_entry.id   AF-A0A8T8SBP2-F1
#
_cell.length_a   1.000
_cell.length_b   1.000
_cell.length_c   1.000
_cell.angle_alpha   90.00
_cell.angle_beta   90.00
_cell.angle_gamma   90.00
#
_symmetry.space_group_name_H-M   'P 1'
#
loop_
_entity.id
_entity.type
_entity.pdbx_description
1 polymer ?
#
loop_
_entity_poly.entity_id
_entity_poly.type
_entity_poly.pdbx_seq_one_letter_code
_entity_poly.pdbx_strand_id
1 'polypeptide(L)'
;MTPPALQSVGDVTNAPGTEAIEELPDVTHLLAVMTGPRDLKGAISWKSIGSRLSQQRSLTFVSDAMEPASKVLDTESLFEATKVIIRYEYAFVESSHDKKITGIVTATDLSEQFQGLSEPFLLLARIENQIRRIIQKVFDLETLRSVMADTDPDRRAKLSRVSELSIGDYIRLFEQEQYWTKLGFVADRKTFCAELEKVRKLRNEIMHFHLDVVGDEDSNQLRRFSRLLDQLTRL
;
A
#
# COMPACT_ATOMS: atom_id res chain seq x y z
N MET A 1 12.51 -6.02 -3.53
CA MET A 1 11.37 -6.74 -4.12
C MET A 1 11.94 -7.84 -4.99
N THR A 2 11.58 -9.09 -4.75
CA THR A 2 11.98 -10.18 -5.64
C THR A 2 10.84 -10.36 -6.63
N PRO A 3 11.02 -10.05 -7.93
CA PRO A 3 9.95 -10.24 -8.89
C PRO A 3 9.53 -11.72 -8.90
N PRO A 4 8.24 -12.02 -9.15
CA PRO A 4 7.78 -13.40 -9.30
C PRO A 4 8.61 -14.13 -10.36
N ALA A 5 8.82 -15.43 -10.13
CA ALA A 5 9.64 -16.26 -10.99
C ALA A 5 9.09 -16.22 -12.43
N LEU A 6 10.00 -15.97 -13.38
CA LEU A 6 9.66 -15.91 -14.79
C LEU A 6 9.29 -17.31 -15.30
N GLN A 7 8.07 -17.45 -15.84
CA GLN A 7 7.71 -18.58 -16.68
C GLN A 7 7.91 -18.19 -18.15
N SER A 8 8.55 -19.08 -18.92
CA SER A 8 8.84 -18.86 -20.33
C SER A 8 8.66 -20.15 -21.11
N VAL A 9 8.10 -20.04 -22.31
CA VAL A 9 8.19 -21.11 -23.31
C VAL A 9 9.60 -21.01 -23.91
N GLY A 10 10.35 -22.12 -24.02
CA GLY A 10 11.74 -22.14 -24.52
C GLY A 10 11.85 -22.31 -26.05
N ASP A 11 12.75 -21.58 -26.72
CA ASP A 11 13.02 -21.61 -28.19
C ASP A 11 11.79 -21.90 -29.10
N VAL A 12 10.83 -20.97 -29.09
CA VAL A 12 9.38 -21.26 -29.23
C VAL A 12 8.62 -20.48 -30.27
N THR A 13 9.24 -19.63 -31.09
CA THR A 13 8.46 -18.91 -32.13
C THR A 13 7.67 -19.87 -33.04
N ASN A 14 8.16 -21.11 -33.20
CA ASN A 14 7.53 -22.20 -33.94
C ASN A 14 6.99 -23.33 -33.06
N ALA A 15 6.92 -23.15 -31.75
CA ALA A 15 6.28 -24.13 -30.88
C ALA A 15 4.75 -24.13 -31.10
N PRO A 16 4.07 -25.26 -30.87
CA PRO A 16 2.62 -25.36 -31.04
C PRO A 16 1.87 -24.31 -30.22
N GLY A 17 0.87 -23.65 -30.82
CA GLY A 17 0.03 -22.67 -30.13
C GLY A 17 -0.72 -23.24 -28.91
N THR A 18 -0.92 -24.56 -28.85
CA THR A 18 -1.52 -25.27 -27.71
C THR A 18 -0.62 -25.25 -26.47
N GLU A 19 0.70 -25.27 -26.66
CA GLU A 19 1.68 -25.23 -25.55
C GLU A 19 1.60 -23.89 -24.82
N ALA A 20 1.41 -22.78 -25.53
CA ALA A 20 1.17 -21.47 -24.91
C ALA A 20 -0.12 -21.41 -24.08
N ILE A 21 -1.16 -22.16 -24.45
CA ILE A 21 -2.42 -22.22 -23.71
C ILE A 21 -2.24 -23.04 -22.43
N GLU A 22 -1.52 -24.15 -22.50
CA GLU A 22 -1.27 -25.04 -21.36
C GLU A 22 -0.29 -24.47 -20.35
N GLU A 23 0.72 -23.73 -20.81
CA GLU A 23 1.76 -23.14 -19.96
C GLU A 23 1.41 -21.75 -19.42
N LEU A 24 0.26 -21.18 -19.81
CA LEU A 24 -0.15 -19.87 -19.31
C LEU A 24 -0.47 -19.94 -17.80
N PRO A 25 0.28 -19.24 -16.94
CA PRO A 25 0.01 -19.24 -15.50
C PRO A 25 -1.36 -18.65 -15.15
N ASP A 26 -2.04 -19.31 -14.21
CA ASP A 26 -3.30 -18.83 -13.62
C ASP A 26 -3.13 -17.50 -12.86
N VAL A 27 -1.92 -17.18 -12.40
CA VAL A 27 -1.67 -16.01 -11.54
C VAL A 27 -1.31 -14.75 -12.31
N THR A 28 -0.43 -14.84 -13.32
CA THR A 28 0.00 -13.66 -14.10
C THR A 28 -0.72 -13.55 -15.44
N HIS A 29 -1.36 -14.63 -15.93
CA HIS A 29 -2.04 -14.68 -17.23
C HIS A 29 -1.16 -14.23 -18.39
N LEU A 30 0.16 -14.30 -18.23
CA LEU A 30 1.17 -13.83 -19.15
C LEU A 30 2.38 -14.76 -19.13
N LEU A 31 2.92 -15.02 -20.32
CA LEU A 31 4.05 -15.91 -20.56
C LEU A 31 5.09 -15.19 -21.42
N ALA A 32 6.36 -15.26 -21.00
CA ALA A 32 7.47 -14.70 -21.77
C ALA A 32 7.84 -15.63 -22.93
N VAL A 33 7.97 -15.09 -24.14
CA VAL A 33 8.46 -15.86 -25.29
C VAL A 33 9.95 -15.57 -25.46
N MET A 34 10.79 -16.58 -25.21
CA MET A 34 12.25 -16.41 -25.13
C MET A 34 12.97 -17.52 -25.90
N THR A 35 14.08 -17.16 -26.56
CA THR A 35 15.01 -18.12 -27.20
C THR A 35 16.26 -18.36 -26.36
N GLY A 36 16.35 -17.69 -25.21
CA GLY A 36 17.37 -17.86 -24.18
C GLY A 36 17.23 -16.80 -23.10
N PRO A 37 17.99 -16.89 -21.98
CA PRO A 37 17.81 -16.02 -20.80
C PRO A 37 17.94 -14.51 -21.07
N ARG A 38 18.58 -14.13 -22.19
CA ARG A 38 18.85 -12.74 -22.59
C ARG A 38 18.04 -12.28 -23.81
N ASP A 39 17.30 -13.19 -24.44
CA ASP A 39 16.69 -12.96 -25.74
C ASP A 39 15.16 -13.09 -25.65
N LEU A 40 14.54 -12.00 -25.20
CA LEU A 40 13.09 -11.85 -25.11
C LEU A 40 12.52 -11.46 -26.47
N LYS A 41 11.71 -12.34 -27.07
CA LYS A 41 11.07 -12.12 -28.37
C LYS A 41 9.73 -11.42 -28.26
N GLY A 42 9.00 -11.69 -27.19
CA GLY A 42 7.66 -11.14 -27.00
C GLY A 42 6.98 -11.72 -25.76
N ALA A 43 5.68 -11.49 -25.68
CA ALA A 43 4.83 -12.04 -24.63
C ALA A 43 3.53 -12.57 -25.21
N ILE A 44 2.92 -13.52 -24.51
CA ILE A 44 1.58 -14.03 -24.79
C ILE A 44 0.73 -13.90 -23.54
N SER A 45 -0.53 -13.52 -23.71
CA SER A 45 -1.53 -13.48 -22.64
C SER A 45 -2.86 -14.08 -23.11
N TRP A 46 -3.76 -14.36 -22.17
CA TRP A 46 -5.16 -14.69 -22.51
C TRP A 46 -5.82 -13.61 -23.38
N LYS A 47 -5.46 -12.34 -23.19
CA LYS A 47 -5.93 -11.22 -23.99
C LYS A 47 -5.45 -11.32 -25.45
N SER A 48 -4.18 -11.62 -25.67
CA SER A 48 -3.65 -11.77 -27.03
C SER A 48 -4.22 -13.02 -27.72
N ILE A 49 -4.28 -14.16 -27.02
CA ILE A 49 -4.91 -15.40 -27.51
C ILE A 49 -6.38 -15.18 -27.88
N GLY A 50 -7.18 -14.65 -26.94
CA GLY A 50 -8.61 -14.40 -27.15
C GLY A 50 -8.87 -13.42 -28.29
N SER A 51 -8.06 -12.36 -28.39
CA SER A 51 -8.13 -11.39 -29.50
C SER A 51 -7.94 -12.08 -30.86
N ARG A 52 -6.91 -12.94 -31.00
CA ARG A 52 -6.64 -13.65 -32.26
C ARG A 52 -7.71 -14.68 -32.60
N LEU A 53 -8.18 -15.46 -31.63
CA LEU A 53 -9.25 -16.44 -31.81
C LEU A 53 -10.57 -15.76 -32.23
N SER A 54 -10.90 -14.59 -31.64
CA SER A 54 -12.11 -13.84 -31.99
C SER A 54 -12.12 -13.36 -33.44
N GLN A 55 -10.94 -13.20 -34.05
CA GLN A 55 -10.75 -12.82 -35.45
C GLN A 55 -10.69 -14.03 -36.40
N GLN A 56 -11.09 -15.22 -35.93
CA GLN A 56 -11.04 -16.49 -36.68
C GLN A 56 -9.63 -16.84 -37.18
N ARG A 57 -8.57 -16.37 -36.50
CA ARG A 57 -7.20 -16.78 -36.81
C ARG A 57 -6.89 -18.13 -36.15
N SER A 58 -6.30 -19.04 -36.90
CA SER A 58 -5.75 -20.27 -36.35
C SER A 58 -4.49 -19.96 -35.55
N LEU A 59 -4.40 -20.49 -34.33
CA LEU A 59 -3.21 -20.42 -33.48
C LEU A 59 -2.38 -21.68 -33.70
N THR A 60 -1.65 -21.72 -34.81
CA THR A 60 -0.79 -22.85 -35.14
C THR A 60 0.50 -22.77 -34.34
N PHE A 61 1.04 -21.56 -34.18
CA PHE A 61 2.28 -21.30 -33.47
C PHE A 61 2.10 -20.26 -32.36
N VAL A 62 2.98 -20.32 -31.37
CA VAL A 62 3.16 -19.29 -30.32
C VAL A 62 3.25 -17.88 -30.94
N SER A 63 3.99 -17.74 -32.05
CA SER A 63 4.14 -16.46 -32.76
C SER A 63 2.82 -15.87 -33.29
N ASP A 64 1.76 -16.67 -33.50
CA ASP A 64 0.47 -16.18 -34.01
C ASP A 64 -0.28 -15.31 -32.98
N ALA A 65 -0.04 -15.56 -31.69
CA ALA A 65 -0.60 -14.82 -30.55
C ALA A 65 0.43 -13.95 -29.81
N MET A 66 1.68 -13.92 -30.27
CA MET A 66 2.75 -13.15 -29.65
C MET A 66 2.58 -11.65 -29.91
N GLU A 67 2.79 -10.86 -28.86
CA GLU A 67 2.83 -9.40 -28.90
C GLU A 67 4.22 -8.88 -28.49
N PRO A 68 4.62 -7.67 -28.94
CA PRO A 68 5.87 -7.06 -28.50
C PRO A 68 5.90 -6.93 -26.97
N ALA A 69 6.99 -7.38 -26.36
CA ALA A 69 7.16 -7.29 -24.92
C ALA A 69 7.72 -5.94 -24.48
N SER A 70 7.24 -5.46 -23.33
CA SER A 70 7.79 -4.29 -22.64
C SER A 70 8.87 -4.71 -21.64
N LYS A 71 9.98 -3.96 -21.58
CA LYS A 71 11.08 -4.17 -20.64
C LYS A 71 11.43 -2.91 -19.88
N VAL A 72 11.99 -3.10 -18.69
CA VAL A 72 12.66 -2.08 -17.86
C VAL A 72 13.94 -2.67 -17.29
N LEU A 73 14.94 -1.83 -17.00
CA LEU A 73 16.14 -2.28 -16.29
C LEU A 73 15.91 -2.41 -14.78
N ASP A 74 16.62 -3.35 -14.14
CA ASP A 74 16.62 -3.50 -12.67
C ASP A 74 17.13 -2.27 -11.90
N THR A 75 17.84 -1.37 -12.58
CA THR A 75 18.32 -0.09 -12.05
C THR A 75 17.38 1.09 -12.32
N GLU A 76 16.32 0.91 -13.11
CA GLU A 76 15.36 1.98 -13.37
C GLU A 76 14.56 2.33 -12.12
N SER A 77 14.20 3.60 -12.00
CA SER A 77 13.35 4.04 -10.89
C SER A 77 11.97 3.40 -10.97
N LEU A 78 11.34 3.17 -9.81
CA LEU A 78 9.98 2.66 -9.73
C LEU A 78 8.98 3.51 -10.53
N PHE A 79 9.20 4.82 -10.64
CA PHE A 79 8.33 5.72 -11.40
C PHE A 79 8.40 5.47 -12.91
N GLU A 80 9.58 5.18 -13.45
CA GLU A 80 9.70 4.83 -14.87
C GLU A 80 9.07 3.47 -15.15
N ALA A 81 9.33 2.48 -14.27
CA ALA A 81 8.65 1.19 -14.36
C ALA A 81 7.13 1.32 -14.27
N THR A 82 6.63 2.21 -13.40
CA THR A 82 5.19 2.49 -13.26
C THR A 82 4.58 3.03 -14.55
N LYS A 83 5.25 3.94 -15.27
CA LYS A 83 4.76 4.45 -16.57
C LYS A 83 4.62 3.32 -17.60
N VAL A 84 5.59 2.41 -17.64
CA VAL A 84 5.57 1.25 -18.54
C VAL A 84 4.41 0.31 -18.16
N ILE A 85 4.28 -0.04 -16.88
CA ILE A 85 3.22 -0.92 -16.38
C ILE A 85 1.84 -0.31 -16.62
N ILE A 86 1.64 1.00 -16.40
CA ILE A 86 0.36 1.66 -16.68
C ILE A 86 0.00 1.56 -18.16
N ARG A 87 0.99 1.70 -19.05
CA ARG A 87 0.76 1.70 -20.50
C ARG A 87 0.54 0.29 -21.07
N TYR A 88 1.25 -0.70 -20.54
CA TYR A 88 1.36 -2.04 -21.12
C TYR A 88 0.89 -3.16 -20.20
N GLU A 89 0.31 -2.83 -19.03
CA GLU A 89 -0.17 -3.75 -17.98
C GLU A 89 0.94 -4.52 -17.24
N TYR A 90 2.13 -4.62 -17.82
CA TYR A 90 3.30 -5.29 -17.24
C TYR A 90 4.63 -4.73 -17.79
N ALA A 91 5.73 -5.12 -17.15
CA ALA A 91 7.08 -4.97 -17.66
C ALA A 91 7.98 -6.15 -17.26
N PHE A 92 8.75 -6.69 -18.20
CA PHE A 92 9.82 -7.62 -17.88
C PHE A 92 11.04 -6.87 -17.35
N VAL A 93 11.67 -7.41 -16.31
CA VAL A 93 12.86 -6.82 -15.70
C VAL A 93 14.10 -7.43 -16.33
N GLU A 94 14.93 -6.59 -16.94
CA GLU A 94 16.23 -6.96 -17.48
C GLU A 94 17.34 -6.55 -16.52
N SER A 95 18.25 -7.46 -16.20
CA SER A 95 19.40 -7.10 -15.39
C SER A 95 20.36 -6.20 -16.16
N SER A 96 20.69 -5.05 -15.56
CA SER A 96 21.72 -4.15 -16.09
C SER A 96 23.10 -4.81 -16.18
N HIS A 97 23.37 -5.81 -15.33
CA HIS A 97 24.68 -6.47 -15.25
C HIS A 97 24.92 -7.52 -16.35
N ASP A 98 24.00 -8.48 -16.52
CA ASP A 98 24.20 -9.62 -17.42
C ASP A 98 23.16 -9.76 -18.54
N LYS A 99 22.27 -8.77 -18.67
CA LYS A 99 21.22 -8.67 -19.70
C LYS A 99 20.18 -9.79 -19.65
N LYS A 100 20.11 -10.56 -18.56
CA LYS A 100 19.08 -11.58 -18.41
C LYS A 100 17.75 -10.98 -18.01
N ILE A 101 16.66 -11.59 -18.45
CA ILE A 101 15.34 -11.31 -17.89
C ILE A 101 15.24 -12.03 -16.55
N THR A 102 15.07 -11.27 -15.48
CA THR A 102 15.08 -11.77 -14.10
C THR A 102 13.68 -12.00 -13.54
N GLY A 103 12.67 -11.40 -14.18
CA GLY A 103 11.28 -11.56 -13.77
C GLY A 103 10.36 -10.59 -14.48
N ILE A 104 9.16 -10.45 -13.91
CA ILE A 104 8.11 -9.57 -14.38
C ILE A 104 7.60 -8.71 -13.23
N VAL A 105 7.13 -7.50 -13.54
CA VAL A 105 6.40 -6.64 -12.63
C VAL A 105 5.09 -6.24 -13.30
N THR A 106 4.00 -6.31 -12.55
CA THR A 106 2.64 -6.05 -13.00
C THR A 106 1.99 -4.94 -12.17
N ALA A 107 0.79 -4.53 -12.57
CA ALA A 107 -0.02 -3.60 -11.78
C ALA A 107 -0.38 -4.17 -10.39
N THR A 108 -0.51 -5.49 -10.26
CA THR A 108 -0.78 -6.16 -8.98
C THR A 108 0.41 -5.97 -8.03
N ASP A 109 1.63 -6.24 -8.48
CA ASP A 109 2.84 -6.07 -7.68
C ASP A 109 2.98 -4.62 -7.19
N LEU A 110 2.75 -3.65 -8.10
CA LEU A 110 2.76 -2.23 -7.76
C LEU A 110 1.69 -1.88 -6.72
N SER A 111 0.50 -2.45 -6.86
CA SER A 111 -0.62 -2.22 -5.94
C SER A 111 -0.35 -2.78 -4.55
N GLU A 112 0.22 -3.97 -4.45
CA GLU A 112 0.62 -4.58 -3.17
C GLU A 112 1.68 -3.74 -2.47
N GLN A 113 2.70 -3.27 -3.21
CA GLN A 113 3.71 -2.37 -2.64
C GLN A 113 3.10 -1.04 -2.18
N PHE A 114 2.23 -0.45 -3.00
CA PHE A 114 1.54 0.79 -2.64
C PHE A 114 0.65 0.60 -1.40
N GLN A 115 -0.04 -0.54 -1.29
CA GLN A 115 -0.85 -0.87 -0.11
C GLN A 115 0.02 -0.95 1.14
N GLY A 116 1.13 -1.70 1.10
CA GLY A 116 2.04 -1.83 2.24
C GLY A 116 2.61 -0.49 2.70
N LEU A 117 2.97 0.39 1.76
CA LEU A 117 3.49 1.72 2.08
C LEU A 117 2.42 2.68 2.59
N SER A 118 1.20 2.63 2.04
CA SER A 118 0.16 3.62 2.32
C SER A 118 -0.68 3.30 3.56
N GLU A 119 -0.85 2.03 3.87
CA GLU A 119 -1.76 1.57 4.91
C GLU A 119 -1.48 2.15 6.31
N PRO A 120 -0.23 2.20 6.80
CA PRO A 120 0.07 2.80 8.11
C PRO A 120 -0.34 4.27 8.18
N PHE A 121 -0.11 5.05 7.12
CA PHE A 121 -0.52 6.46 7.05
C PHE A 121 -2.04 6.62 7.10
N LEU A 122 -2.77 5.77 6.36
CA LEU A 122 -4.23 5.81 6.33
C LEU A 122 -4.83 5.39 7.69
N LEU A 123 -4.25 4.41 8.37
CA LEU A 123 -4.66 3.99 9.70
C LEU A 123 -4.43 5.10 10.74
N LEU A 124 -3.28 5.78 10.70
CA LEU A 124 -3.02 6.94 11.56
C LEU A 124 -4.03 8.06 11.32
N ALA A 125 -4.25 8.44 10.06
CA ALA A 125 -5.21 9.46 9.70
C ALA A 125 -6.64 9.09 10.16
N ARG A 126 -7.01 7.81 10.09
CA ARG A 126 -8.28 7.31 10.62
C ARG A 126 -8.37 7.47 12.13
N ILE A 127 -7.35 7.03 12.88
CA ILE A 127 -7.31 7.14 14.35
C ILE A 127 -7.43 8.61 14.78
N GLU A 128 -6.63 9.51 14.20
CA GLU A 128 -6.69 10.94 14.51
C GLU A 128 -8.08 11.53 14.26
N ASN A 129 -8.71 11.18 13.14
CA ASN A 129 -10.06 11.63 12.83
C ASN A 129 -11.13 11.05 13.77
N GLN A 130 -10.99 9.79 14.20
CA GLN A 130 -11.88 9.17 15.19
C GLN A 130 -11.79 9.90 16.53
N ILE A 131 -10.57 10.15 17.03
CA ILE A 131 -10.33 10.90 18.27
C ILE A 131 -10.89 12.31 18.17
N ARG A 132 -10.65 13.00 17.05
CA ARG A 132 -11.18 14.34 16.81
C ARG A 132 -12.70 14.37 16.89
N ARG A 133 -13.39 13.39 16.29
CA ARG A 133 -14.85 13.27 16.37
C ARG A 133 -15.34 13.02 17.79
N ILE A 134 -14.64 12.19 18.57
CA ILE A 134 -14.94 11.99 19.99
C ILE A 134 -14.85 13.32 20.74
N ILE A 135 -13.74 14.03 20.59
CA ILE A 135 -13.49 15.28 21.31
C ILE A 135 -14.51 16.35 20.92
N GLN A 136 -14.80 16.52 19.62
CA GLN A 136 -15.77 17.49 19.11
C GLN A 136 -17.20 17.28 19.64
N LYS A 137 -17.57 16.03 19.97
CA LYS A 137 -18.89 15.72 20.50
C LYS A 137 -19.04 16.08 21.98
N VAL A 138 -17.94 16.06 22.74
CA VAL A 138 -17.97 16.13 24.21
C VAL A 138 -17.45 17.47 24.74
N PHE A 139 -16.49 18.10 24.06
CA PHE A 139 -15.79 19.29 24.56
C PHE A 139 -15.97 20.49 23.62
N ASP A 140 -16.15 21.66 24.23
CA ASP A 140 -16.12 22.94 23.53
C ASP A 140 -14.68 23.49 23.40
N LEU A 141 -14.52 24.53 22.58
CA LEU A 141 -13.22 25.14 22.36
C LEU A 141 -12.63 25.80 23.61
N GLU A 142 -13.47 26.27 24.53
CA GLU A 142 -13.00 26.90 25.77
C GLU A 142 -12.32 25.87 26.69
N THR A 143 -12.94 24.70 26.83
CA THR A 143 -12.37 23.56 27.55
C THR A 143 -11.05 23.12 26.91
N LEU A 144 -10.98 23.05 25.59
CA LEU A 144 -9.74 22.65 24.90
C LEU A 144 -8.62 23.68 25.08
N ARG A 145 -8.94 24.98 25.10
CA ARG A 145 -7.98 26.05 25.38
C ARG A 145 -7.45 26.00 26.82
N SER A 146 -8.27 25.59 27.79
CA SER A 146 -7.84 25.47 29.18
C SER A 146 -6.83 24.34 29.38
N VAL A 147 -7.01 23.22 28.66
CA VAL A 147 -6.08 22.07 28.67
C VAL A 147 -4.70 22.44 28.10
N MET A 148 -4.66 23.39 27.17
CA MET A 148 -3.43 23.85 26.51
C MET A 148 -2.65 24.92 27.29
N ALA A 149 -3.10 25.32 28.49
CA ALA A 149 -2.58 26.48 29.21
C ALA A 149 -1.06 26.50 29.42
N ASP A 150 -0.41 25.33 29.52
CA ASP A 150 1.00 25.23 29.91
C ASP A 150 1.98 25.11 28.73
N THR A 151 1.51 25.14 27.48
CA THR A 151 2.37 24.75 26.34
C THR A 151 2.76 25.90 25.43
N ASP A 152 1.81 26.82 25.14
CA ASP A 152 2.03 27.96 24.23
C ASP A 152 0.82 28.93 24.26
N PRO A 153 0.96 30.15 24.83
CA PRO A 153 -0.11 31.14 24.88
C PRO A 153 -0.63 31.59 23.51
N ASP A 154 0.27 31.71 22.52
CA ASP A 154 -0.08 32.18 21.18
C ASP A 154 -0.84 31.10 20.40
N ARG A 155 -0.39 29.85 20.52
CA ARG A 155 -1.11 28.71 19.92
C ARG A 155 -2.48 28.51 20.57
N ARG A 156 -2.60 28.70 21.87
CA ARG A 156 -3.89 28.68 22.59
C ARG A 156 -4.84 29.77 22.08
N ALA A 157 -4.35 31.01 21.94
CA ALA A 157 -5.17 32.13 21.50
C ALA A 157 -5.70 31.93 20.06
N LYS A 158 -4.90 31.27 19.21
CA LYS A 158 -5.26 30.98 17.81
C LYS A 158 -6.11 29.73 17.63
N LEU A 159 -6.26 28.88 18.67
CA LEU A 159 -7.01 27.63 18.56
C LEU A 159 -8.46 27.90 18.18
N SER A 160 -8.86 27.45 16.98
CA SER A 160 -10.18 27.65 16.41
C SER A 160 -10.93 26.35 16.16
N ARG A 161 -10.21 25.23 16.04
CA ARG A 161 -10.75 23.91 15.69
C ARG A 161 -9.99 22.80 16.39
N VAL A 162 -10.69 21.72 16.72
CA VAL A 162 -10.09 20.49 17.27
C VAL A 162 -9.03 19.88 16.33
N SER A 163 -9.10 20.17 15.02
CA SER A 163 -8.12 19.70 14.05
C SER A 163 -6.72 20.28 14.18
N GLU A 164 -6.57 21.36 14.93
CA GLU A 164 -5.29 22.02 15.20
C GLU A 164 -4.56 21.39 16.40
N LEU A 165 -5.21 20.45 17.09
CA LEU A 165 -4.62 19.68 18.18
C LEU A 165 -3.78 18.52 17.64
N SER A 166 -2.63 18.30 18.27
CA SER A 166 -1.76 17.16 18.03
C SER A 166 -2.21 15.95 18.86
N ILE A 167 -1.70 14.76 18.52
CA ILE A 167 -1.92 13.55 19.35
C ILE A 167 -1.45 13.78 20.79
N GLY A 168 -0.37 14.54 21.01
CA GLY A 168 0.09 14.89 22.35
C GLY A 168 -0.92 15.71 23.15
N ASP A 169 -1.67 16.60 22.49
CA ASP A 169 -2.72 17.39 23.14
C ASP A 169 -3.93 16.50 23.49
N TYR A 170 -4.27 15.54 22.62
CA TYR A 170 -5.32 14.56 22.93
C TYR A 170 -4.96 13.71 24.15
N ILE A 171 -3.72 13.25 24.26
CA ILE A 171 -3.24 12.48 25.41
C ILE A 171 -3.39 13.31 26.69
N ARG A 172 -2.91 14.56 26.70
CA ARG A 172 -3.02 15.46 27.87
C ARG A 172 -4.46 15.73 28.29
N LEU A 173 -5.38 15.86 27.33
CA LEU A 173 -6.81 15.97 27.60
C LEU A 173 -7.32 14.71 28.32
N PHE A 174 -7.00 13.53 27.80
CA PHE A 174 -7.47 12.25 28.33
C PHE A 174 -6.78 11.82 29.64
N GLU A 175 -5.59 12.34 29.93
CA GLU A 175 -4.89 12.11 31.19
C GLU A 175 -5.55 12.81 32.39
N GLN A 176 -6.37 13.83 32.14
CA GLN A 176 -7.10 14.51 33.21
C GLN A 176 -8.41 13.79 33.50
N GLU A 177 -8.55 13.30 34.74
CA GLU A 177 -9.71 12.51 35.18
C GLU A 177 -11.04 13.24 34.97
N GLN A 178 -11.08 14.55 35.25
CA GLN A 178 -12.26 15.39 35.04
C GLN A 178 -12.78 15.40 33.59
N TYR A 179 -11.89 15.23 32.60
CA TYR A 179 -12.26 15.19 31.18
C TYR A 179 -12.52 13.76 30.74
N TRP A 180 -11.76 12.79 31.23
CA TRP A 180 -12.01 11.38 30.98
C TRP A 180 -13.43 10.96 31.37
N THR A 181 -13.89 11.37 32.56
CA THR A 181 -15.24 11.03 33.04
C THR A 181 -16.35 11.58 32.14
N LYS A 182 -16.13 12.72 31.46
CA LYS A 182 -17.09 13.29 30.50
C LYS A 182 -17.24 12.47 29.21
N LEU A 183 -16.24 11.66 28.86
CA LEU A 183 -16.30 10.79 27.67
C LEU A 183 -17.25 9.60 27.86
N GLY A 184 -17.51 9.19 29.11
CA GLY A 184 -18.37 8.03 29.41
C GLY A 184 -17.78 6.68 28.98
N PHE A 185 -16.48 6.60 28.71
CA PHE A 185 -15.83 5.36 28.29
C PHE A 185 -15.72 4.36 29.43
N VAL A 186 -16.02 3.08 29.14
CA VAL A 186 -15.87 1.95 30.08
C VAL A 186 -14.40 1.49 30.18
N ALA A 187 -13.53 1.97 29.30
CA ALA A 187 -12.11 1.61 29.27
C ALA A 187 -11.31 2.24 30.43
N ASP A 188 -10.21 1.58 30.83
CA ASP A 188 -9.25 2.17 31.76
C ASP A 188 -8.50 3.34 31.10
N ARG A 189 -8.50 4.48 31.80
CA ARG A 189 -7.88 5.73 31.34
C ARG A 189 -6.39 5.60 31.11
N LYS A 190 -5.65 4.93 32.01
CA LYS A 190 -4.19 4.82 31.93
C LYS A 190 -3.80 3.92 30.78
N THR A 191 -4.48 2.79 30.61
CA THR A 191 -4.28 1.88 29.48
C THR A 191 -4.58 2.58 28.17
N PHE A 192 -5.69 3.32 28.06
CA PHE A 192 -6.01 4.07 26.84
C PHE A 192 -4.93 5.10 26.48
N CYS A 193 -4.48 5.90 27.46
CA CYS A 193 -3.44 6.90 27.23
C CYS A 193 -2.10 6.25 26.83
N ALA A 194 -1.74 5.11 27.44
CA ALA A 194 -0.53 4.37 27.08
C ALA A 194 -0.59 3.82 25.65
N GLU A 195 -1.75 3.32 25.21
CA GLU A 195 -1.96 2.86 23.83
C GLU A 195 -1.91 4.02 22.83
N LEU A 196 -2.51 5.17 23.16
CA LEU A 196 -2.45 6.37 22.33
C LEU A 196 -1.02 6.94 22.24
N GLU A 197 -0.22 6.82 23.30
CA GLU A 197 1.19 7.20 23.28
C GLU A 197 2.01 6.30 22.34
N LYS A 198 1.70 5.00 22.26
CA LYS A 198 2.30 4.11 21.24
C LYS A 198 1.94 4.58 19.83
N VAL A 199 0.68 4.95 19.59
CA VAL A 199 0.25 5.53 18.29
C VAL A 199 1.02 6.81 17.97
N ARG A 200 1.23 7.69 18.96
CA ARG A 200 2.01 8.93 18.78
C ARG A 200 3.44 8.64 18.34
N LYS A 201 4.09 7.64 18.95
CA LYS A 201 5.46 7.21 18.58
C LYS A 201 5.49 6.65 17.16
N LEU A 202 4.56 5.75 16.82
CA LEU A 202 4.44 5.21 15.46
C LEU A 202 4.21 6.30 14.42
N ARG A 203 3.36 7.28 14.72
CA ARG A 203 3.14 8.45 13.85
C ARG A 203 4.44 9.19 13.59
N ASN A 204 5.29 9.36 14.60
CA ASN A 204 6.56 10.05 14.40
C ASN A 204 7.51 9.24 13.53
N GLU A 205 7.67 7.93 13.77
CA GLU A 205 8.52 7.07 12.93
C GLU A 205 8.04 7.04 11.47
N ILE A 206 6.74 6.86 11.26
CA ILE A 206 6.11 6.86 9.93
C ILE A 206 6.33 8.21 9.21
N MET A 207 6.19 9.33 9.92
CA MET A 207 6.38 10.67 9.34
C MET A 207 7.84 11.04 9.11
N HIS A 208 8.78 10.37 9.78
CA HIS A 208 10.20 10.44 9.47
C HIS A 208 10.59 9.47 8.33
N PHE A 209 9.61 8.85 7.65
CA PHE A 209 9.80 7.90 6.56
C PHE A 209 10.70 6.71 6.93
N HIS A 210 10.77 6.36 8.21
CA HIS A 210 11.44 5.14 8.67
C HIS A 210 10.53 3.91 8.47
N LEU A 211 10.06 3.71 7.24
CA LEU A 211 9.12 2.63 6.91
C LEU A 211 9.75 1.24 7.07
N ASP A 212 11.07 1.15 6.97
CA ASP A 212 11.83 -0.08 7.23
C ASP A 212 11.75 -0.52 8.70
N VAL A 213 11.34 0.38 9.60
CA VAL A 213 11.19 0.11 11.04
C VAL A 213 9.74 -0.25 11.39
N VAL A 214 8.78 0.04 10.50
CA VAL A 214 7.35 -0.19 10.74
C VAL A 214 6.99 -1.60 10.30
N GLY A 215 6.95 -2.51 11.26
CA GLY A 215 6.63 -3.92 11.00
C GLY A 215 5.13 -4.19 10.89
N ASP A 216 4.79 -5.42 10.53
CA ASP A 216 3.39 -5.91 10.56
C ASP A 216 2.76 -5.76 11.95
N GLU A 217 3.56 -5.90 13.02
CA GLU A 217 3.10 -5.73 14.40
C GLU A 217 2.62 -4.30 14.68
N ASP A 218 3.27 -3.28 14.12
CA ASP A 218 2.89 -1.88 14.27
C ASP A 218 1.58 -1.59 13.53
N SER A 219 1.45 -2.10 12.30
CA SER A 219 0.19 -2.03 11.55
C SER A 219 -0.95 -2.72 12.31
N ASN A 220 -0.69 -3.87 12.92
CA ASN A 220 -1.66 -4.57 13.77
C ASN A 220 -2.03 -3.77 15.03
N GLN A 221 -1.06 -3.11 15.64
CA GLN A 221 -1.27 -2.20 16.76
C GLN A 221 -2.22 -1.06 16.40
N LEU A 222 -2.00 -0.39 15.27
CA LEU A 222 -2.89 0.67 14.76
C LEU A 222 -4.30 0.14 14.47
N ARG A 223 -4.42 -1.04 13.84
CA ARG A 223 -5.72 -1.69 13.60
C ARG A 223 -6.47 -1.97 14.90
N ARG A 224 -5.79 -2.53 15.92
CA ARG A 224 -6.39 -2.82 17.23
C ARG A 224 -6.92 -1.56 17.88
N PHE A 225 -6.13 -0.48 17.88
CA PHE A 225 -6.53 0.78 18.47
C PHE A 225 -7.69 1.45 17.71
N SER A 226 -7.66 1.45 16.37
CA SER A 226 -8.78 1.97 15.57
C SER A 226 -10.10 1.23 15.81
N ARG A 227 -10.05 -0.11 15.99
CA ARG A 227 -11.22 -0.92 16.37
C ARG A 227 -11.73 -0.59 17.77
N LEU A 228 -10.83 -0.36 18.73
CA LEU A 228 -11.20 0.07 20.08
C LEU A 228 -11.97 1.40 20.03
N LEU A 229 -11.50 2.38 19.25
CA LEU A 229 -12.21 3.66 19.08
C LEU A 229 -13.59 3.49 18.45
N ASP A 230 -13.74 2.60 17.46
CA ASP A 230 -15.03 2.28 16.85
C ASP A 230 -16.00 1.64 17.85
N GLN A 231 -15.51 0.83 18.79
CA GLN A 231 -16.33 0.23 19.85
C GLN A 231 -16.76 1.26 20.90
N LEU A 232 -15.84 2.13 21.31
CA LEU A 232 -16.12 3.18 22.31
C LEU A 232 -17.08 4.27 21.82
N THR A 233 -17.22 4.44 20.50
CA THR A 233 -18.11 5.47 19.90
C THR A 233 -19.49 4.95 19.52
N ARG A 234 -19.74 3.64 19.61
CA ARG A 234 -21.05 3.01 19.36
C ARG A 234 -21.90 2.88 20.61
N LEU A 235 -21.32 3.12 21.79
CA LEU A 235 -21.99 3.22 23.08
C LEU A 235 -22.46 4.66 23.32
#